data_AF-A0A535C226-F1
#
_entry.id   AF-A0A535C226-F1
#
_cell.length_a   1.000
_cell.length_b   1.000
_cell.length_c   1.000
_cell.angle_alpha   90.00
_cell.angle_beta   90.00
_cell.angle_gamma   90.00
#
_symmetry.space_group_name_H-M   'P 1'
#
loop_
_entity.id
_entity.type
_entity.pdbx_description
1 polymer ?
#
loop_
_entity_poly.entity_id
_entity_poly.type
_entity_poly.pdbx_seq_one_letter_code
_entity_poly.pdbx_strand_id
1 'polypeptide(L)' 'RIARFAVALQVTFVLWAWAVGQWPHLVPPDMTIADAAAPDATLTPLLVVIGIGMLLLLPSLWLLFRVFKARNPAAIY' A
#
# COMPACT_ATOMS: atom_id res chain seq x y z
N ARG A 1 -15.46 -15.16 0.62
CA ARG A 1 -14.68 -14.31 -0.31
C ARG A 1 -14.95 -12.83 -0.04
N ILE A 2 -16.21 -12.41 0.05
CA ILE A 2 -16.64 -11.05 0.40
C ILE A 2 -15.99 -10.57 1.71
N ALA A 3 -16.04 -11.36 2.79
CA ALA A 3 -15.41 -10.98 4.07
C ALA A 3 -13.90 -10.66 3.96
N ARG A 4 -13.14 -11.37 3.11
CA ARG A 4 -11.70 -11.10 2.92
C ARG A 4 -11.48 -9.76 2.21
N PHE A 5 -12.29 -9.46 1.20
CA PHE A 5 -12.24 -8.17 0.51
C PHE A 5 -12.70 -7.03 1.42
N ALA A 6 -13.76 -7.24 2.20
CA ALA A 6 -14.28 -6.25 3.15
C ALA A 6 -13.23 -5.88 4.21
N VAL A 7 -12.54 -6.88 4.79
CA VAL A 7 -11.46 -6.62 5.76
C VAL A 7 -10.29 -5.89 5.11
N ALA A 8 -9.87 -6.27 3.90
CA ALA A 8 -8.82 -5.56 3.18
C ALA A 8 -9.18 -4.09 2.95
N LEU A 9 -10.41 -3.83 2.47
CA LEU A 9 -10.89 -2.47 2.23
C LEU A 9 -11.02 -1.67 3.52
N GLN A 10 -11.54 -2.28 4.59
CA GLN A 10 -11.65 -1.65 5.90
C GLN A 10 -10.28 -1.20 6.40
N VAL A 11 -9.27 -2.07 6.36
CA VAL A 11 -7.91 -1.72 6.79
C VAL A 11 -7.36 -0.56 5.95
N THR A 12 -7.56 -0.60 4.63
CA THR A 12 -7.18 0.51 3.74
C THR A 12 -7.85 1.82 4.16
N PHE A 13 -9.16 1.82 4.41
CA PHE A 13 -9.89 3.03 4.82
C PHE A 13 -9.49 3.54 6.21
N VAL A 14 -9.21 2.66 7.17
CA VAL A 14 -8.72 3.08 8.49
C VAL A 14 -7.38 3.81 8.36
N LEU A 15 -6.44 3.28 7.56
CA LEU A 15 -5.16 3.93 7.32
C LEU A 15 -5.32 5.27 6.58
N TRP A 16 -6.21 5.34 5.60
CA TRP A 16 -6.50 6.58 4.89
C TRP A 16 -7.19 7.63 5.77
N ALA A 17 -8.13 7.23 6.62
CA ALA A 17 -8.80 8.13 7.56
C ALA A 17 -7.81 8.75 8.54
N TRP A 18 -6.85 7.96 9.03
CA TRP A 18 -5.74 8.47 9.84
C TRP A 18 -4.89 9.49 9.08
N ALA A 19 -4.43 9.16 7.86
CA ALA A 19 -3.58 10.05 7.07
C ALA A 19 -4.28 11.37 6.73
N VAL A 20 -5.56 11.31 6.34
CA VAL A 20 -6.38 12.49 6.03
C VAL A 20 -6.71 13.29 7.29
N GLY A 21 -6.91 12.63 8.43
CA GLY A 21 -7.32 13.26 9.68
C GLY A 21 -6.29 14.25 10.25
N GLN A 22 -5.00 14.08 9.92
CA GLN A 22 -3.94 15.00 10.34
C GLN A 22 -3.41 15.91 9.23
N TRP A 23 -3.92 15.78 7.98
CA TRP A 23 -3.52 16.65 6.87
C TRP A 23 -3.77 18.13 7.23
N PRO A 24 -2.82 19.06 6.99
CA PRO A 24 -1.59 18.96 6.19
C PRO A 24 -0.33 18.54 6.97
N HIS A 25 -0.48 18.15 8.23
CA HIS A 25 0.64 17.86 9.11
C HIS A 25 1.13 16.42 8.95
N LEU A 26 2.45 16.26 8.92
CA LEU A 26 3.10 14.95 9.02
C LEU A 26 3.25 14.55 10.49
N VAL A 27 3.64 15.51 11.34
CA VAL A 27 3.69 15.38 12.80
C VAL A 27 3.07 16.66 13.41
N PRO A 28 1.82 16.60 13.91
CA PRO A 28 1.20 17.77 14.52
C PRO A 28 1.91 18.24 15.79
N PRO A 29 1.89 19.55 16.11
CA PRO A 29 1.31 20.63 15.32
C PRO A 29 2.31 21.29 14.35
N ASP A 30 3.62 21.07 14.53
CA ASP A 30 4.63 21.97 13.98
C ASP A 30 5.21 21.53 12.62
N MET A 31 5.04 20.27 12.21
CA MET A 31 5.70 19.73 11.01
C MET A 31 4.69 19.39 9.92
N THR A 32 4.69 20.18 8.84
CA THR A 32 3.86 19.92 7.66
C THR A 32 4.52 18.95 6.68
N ILE A 33 3.72 18.35 5.79
CA ILE A 33 4.23 17.50 4.71
C ILE A 33 5.16 18.28 3.78
N ALA A 34 4.87 19.56 3.54
CA ALA A 34 5.69 20.43 2.69
C ALA A 34 7.03 20.77 3.34
N ASP A 35 7.03 21.06 4.65
CA ASP A 35 8.27 21.35 5.40
C ASP A 35 9.18 20.13 5.51
N ALA A 36 8.57 18.94 5.59
CA ALA A 36 9.26 17.66 5.67
C ALA A 36 9.74 17.13 4.31
N ALA A 37 9.37 17.77 3.20
CA ALA A 37 9.64 17.26 1.87
C ALA A 37 11.15 17.32 1.55
N ALA A 38 11.68 16.21 1.01
CA ALA A 38 13.01 16.22 0.43
C ALA A 38 13.04 17.07 -0.87
N PRO A 39 14.21 17.50 -1.36
CA PRO A 39 14.31 18.21 -2.63
C PRO A 39 13.72 17.42 -3.80
N ASP A 40 13.14 18.12 -4.78
CA ASP A 40 12.48 17.52 -5.95
C ASP A 40 13.38 16.58 -6.76
N ALA A 41 14.68 16.87 -6.79
CA ALA A 41 15.70 16.05 -7.43
C ALA A 41 15.84 14.64 -6.79
N THR A 42 15.43 14.49 -5.53
CA THR A 42 15.41 13.20 -4.82
C THR A 42 14.02 12.57 -4.86
N LEU A 43 12.96 13.36 -4.69
CA LEU A 43 11.58 12.86 -4.68
C LEU A 43 11.15 12.30 -6.04
N THR A 44 11.50 12.96 -7.14
CA THR A 44 11.06 12.56 -8.48
C THR A 44 11.60 11.18 -8.86
N PRO A 45 12.91 10.88 -8.76
CA PRO A 45 13.43 9.53 -9.01
C PRO A 45 12.86 8.49 -8.05
N LEU A 46 12.69 8.83 -6.77
CA LEU A 46 12.11 7.93 -5.78
C LEU A 46 10.69 7.50 -6.17
N LEU A 47 9.83 8.44 -6.58
CA LEU A 47 8.48 8.15 -7.05
C LEU A 47 8.48 7.26 -8.29
N VAL A 48 9.39 7.49 -9.24
CA VAL A 48 9.54 6.64 -10.43
C VAL A 48 9.92 5.21 -10.03
N VAL A 49 10.91 5.05 -9.14
CA VAL A 49 11.36 3.73 -8.67
C VAL A 49 10.24 3.00 -7.93
N ILE A 50 9.48 3.70 -7.07
CA ILE A 50 8.31 3.12 -6.39
C ILE A 50 7.27 2.67 -7.41
N GLY A 51 6.97 3.49 -8.42
CA GLY A 51 6.00 3.16 -9.47
C GLY A 51 6.42 1.92 -10.28
N ILE A 52 7.67 1.86 -10.73
CA ILE A 52 8.22 0.69 -11.43
C ILE A 52 8.22 -0.54 -10.53
N GLY A 53 8.63 -0.38 -9.26
CA GLY A 53 8.63 -1.43 -8.25
C GLY A 53 7.23 -2.00 -8.02
N MET A 54 6.21 -1.16 -7.92
CA MET A 54 4.80 -1.58 -7.82
C MET A 54 4.33 -2.33 -9.06
N LEU A 55 4.71 -1.86 -10.25
CA LEU A 55 4.37 -2.50 -11.52
C LEU A 55 4.98 -3.91 -11.62
N LEU A 56 6.11 -4.17 -10.96
CA LEU A 56 6.72 -5.50 -10.88
C LEU A 56 6.17 -6.34 -9.72
N LEU A 57 5.98 -5.73 -8.55
CA LEU A 57 5.58 -6.40 -7.32
C LEU A 57 4.14 -6.91 -7.38
N LEU A 58 3.19 -6.09 -7.88
CA LEU A 58 1.78 -6.46 -7.92
C LEU A 58 1.52 -7.70 -8.82
N PRO A 59 2.05 -7.80 -10.05
CA PRO A 59 1.92 -9.01 -10.86
C PRO A 59 2.58 -10.23 -10.23
N SER A 60 3.75 -10.05 -9.59
CA SER A 60 4.46 -11.13 -8.92
C SER A 60 3.63 -11.73 -7.77
N LEU A 61 3.07 -10.88 -6.90
CA LEU A 61 2.18 -11.33 -5.82
C LEU A 61 0.90 -11.97 -6.38
N TRP A 62 0.34 -11.42 -7.45
CA TRP A 62 -0.83 -12.02 -8.10
C TRP A 62 -0.52 -13.43 -8.64
N LEU A 63 0.63 -13.60 -9.33
CA LEU A 63 1.07 -14.90 -9.82
C LEU A 63 1.33 -15.87 -8.66
N LEU A 64 2.00 -15.42 -7.61
CA LEU A 64 2.25 -16.21 -6.40
C LEU A 64 0.93 -16.74 -5.81
N PHE A 65 -0.03 -15.85 -5.56
CA PHE A 65 -1.33 -16.26 -5.04
C PHE A 65 -2.07 -17.16 -6.01
N ARG A 66 -2.01 -16.91 -7.33
CA ARG A 66 -2.66 -17.76 -8.33
C ARG A 66 -2.10 -19.18 -8.32
N VAL A 67 -0.77 -19.33 -8.27
CA VAL A 67 -0.10 -20.65 -8.32
C VAL A 67 -0.34 -21.43 -7.04
N PHE A 68 -0.14 -20.81 -5.88
CA PHE A 68 -0.16 -21.55 -4.60
C PHE A 68 -1.56 -21.67 -3.98
N LYS A 69 -2.50 -20.76 -4.27
CA LYS A 69 -3.86 -20.82 -3.70
C LYS A 69 -4.80 -21.76 -4.46
N ALA A 70 -4.45 -22.15 -5.69
CA ALA A 70 -5.28 -23.03 -6.52
C ALA A 70 -5.21 -24.51 -6.10
N ARG A 71 -4.14 -24.93 -5.43
CA ARG A 71 -3.98 -26.30 -4.91
C ARG A 71 -4.16 -26.28 -3.40
N ASN A 72 -5.37 -26.58 -2.93
CA ASN A 72 -5.65 -26.78 -1.50
C ASN A 72 -5.64 -28.29 -1.18
N PRO A 73 -4.48 -28.91 -0.86
CA PRO A 73 -4.40 -30.34 -0.55
C PRO A 73 -5.14 -30.74 0.74
N ALA A 74 -5.51 -29.77 1.59
CA ALA A 74 -6.30 -30.01 2.80
C ALA A 74 -7.80 -30.26 2.54
N ALA A 75 -8.26 -30.18 1.28
CA ALA A 75 -9.64 -30.52 0.90
C ALA A 75 -9.82 -31.99 0.51
N ILE A 76 -8.77 -32.81 0.59
CA ILE A 76 -8.76 -34.22 0.16
C ILE A 76 -8.86 -35.20 1.35
N TYR A 77 -8.88 -34.71 2.60
CA TYR A 77 -9.07 -35.53 3.80
C TYR A 77 -10.39 -35.20 4.50
#